data_AF-A0A519MC23-F1
#
_entry.id   AF-A0A519MC23-F1
#
_cell.length_a   1.000
_cell.length_b   1.000
_cell.length_c   1.000
_cell.angle_alpha   90.00
_cell.angle_beta   90.00
_cell.angle_gamma   90.00
#
_symmetry.space_group_name_H-M   'P 1'
#
loop_
_entity.id
_entity.type
_entity.pdbx_description
1 polymer ?
#
loop_
_entity_poly.entity_id
_entity_poly.type
_entity_poly.pdbx_seq_one_letter_code
_entity_poly.pdbx_strand_id
1 'polypeptide(L)'
;MEKEKYVFSESLKRSILDQVLSGSITKEEARRRYGIKSKSGVLYWLRNYEKYGTCSLNLRNQPMPLNPEEPTPHEPSAQELKLRIKELERQLSDEQLRSNAYSLMIDIAERELKLPIRKKSDSK
;
A
#
# COMPACT_ATOMS: atom_id res chain seq x y z
N MET A 1 10.96 3.78 45.01
CA MET A 1 11.30 4.76 43.95
C MET A 1 10.12 4.86 43.00
N GLU A 2 9.30 5.89 43.14
CA GLU A 2 8.20 6.16 42.23
C GLU A 2 8.78 6.55 40.87
N LYS A 3 8.55 5.71 39.85
CA LYS A 3 8.93 6.06 38.48
C LYS A 3 7.91 7.05 37.96
N GLU A 4 8.24 8.34 37.96
CA GLU A 4 7.45 9.36 37.28
C GLU A 4 7.25 8.96 35.81
N LYS A 5 5.98 8.67 35.49
CA LYS A 5 5.54 8.23 34.17
C LYS A 5 5.41 9.47 33.29
N TYR A 6 6.46 9.75 32.52
CA TYR A 6 6.41 10.83 31.53
C TYR A 6 5.44 10.45 30.40
N VAL A 7 4.35 11.20 30.28
CA VAL A 7 3.35 11.02 29.24
C VAL A 7 3.67 11.98 28.10
N PHE A 8 4.15 11.44 26.98
CA PHE A 8 4.31 12.22 25.74
C PHE A 8 2.95 12.38 25.06
N SER A 9 2.60 13.61 24.70
CA SER A 9 1.41 13.90 23.90
C SER A 9 1.55 13.33 22.49
N GLU A 10 0.42 13.01 21.86
CA GLU A 10 0.39 12.43 20.52
C GLU A 10 1.02 13.36 19.47
N SER A 11 0.69 14.65 19.53
CA SER A 11 1.23 15.67 18.63
C SER A 11 2.75 15.75 18.69
N LEU A 12 3.32 15.64 19.91
CA LEU A 12 4.76 15.63 20.11
C LEU A 12 5.39 14.37 19.52
N LYS A 13 4.81 13.19 19.74
CA LYS A 13 5.29 11.94 19.12
C LYS A 13 5.25 12.00 17.59
N ARG A 14 4.17 12.55 17.02
CA ARG A 14 4.03 12.76 15.56
C ARG A 14 5.15 13.65 15.03
N SER A 15 5.38 14.81 15.66
CA SER A 15 6.44 15.73 15.24
C SER A 15 7.84 15.11 15.31
N ILE A 16 8.10 14.29 16.34
CA ILE A 16 9.37 13.55 16.46
C ILE A 16 9.51 12.54 15.33
N LEU A 17 8.46 11.77 15.04
CA LEU A 17 8.48 10.78 13.96
C LEU A 17 8.64 11.41 12.58
N ASP A 18 7.99 12.55 12.34
CA ASP A 18 8.09 13.28 11.07
C ASP A 18 9.53 13.75 10.79
N GLN A 19 10.22 14.24 11.83
CA GLN A 19 11.65 14.59 11.73
C GLN A 19 12.56 13.36 11.51
N VAL A 20 12.18 12.20 12.05
CA VAL A 20 12.93 10.94 11.86
C VAL A 20 12.69 10.35 10.47
N LEU A 21 11.45 10.42 9.96
CA LEU A 21 11.05 9.92 8.65
C LEU A 21 11.58 10.79 7.51
N SER A 22 11.60 12.12 7.69
CA SER A 22 12.24 13.06 6.77
C SER A 22 13.77 12.94 6.74
N GLY A 23 14.37 12.15 7.64
CA GLY A 23 15.81 11.98 7.75
C GLY A 23 16.54 13.16 8.40
N SER A 24 15.80 14.17 8.90
CA SER A 24 16.36 15.35 9.55
C SER A 24 17.11 15.02 10.85
N ILE A 25 16.64 14.02 11.59
CA ILE A 25 17.29 13.51 12.80
C ILE A 25 17.29 11.99 12.84
N THR A 26 18.33 11.40 13.45
CA THR A 26 18.34 9.95 13.69
C THR A 26 17.49 9.59 14.90
N LYS A 27 17.10 8.31 15.02
CA LYS A 27 16.30 7.80 16.15
C LYS A 27 17.01 8.01 17.50
N GLU A 28 18.33 7.88 17.50
CA GLU A 28 19.17 8.10 18.67
C GLU A 28 19.31 9.59 19.00
N GLU A 29 19.39 10.44 17.98
CA GLU A 29 19.39 11.90 18.17
C GLU A 29 18.05 12.39 18.71
N ALA A 30 16.93 11.88 18.18
CA ALA A 30 15.59 12.13 18.71
C ALA A 30 15.48 11.72 20.19
N ARG A 31 16.06 10.58 20.57
CA ARG A 31 16.08 10.11 21.96
C ARG A 31 16.79 11.10 22.89
N ARG A 32 17.96 11.60 22.48
CA ARG A 32 18.76 12.57 23.26
C ARG A 32 18.08 13.92 23.33
N ARG A 33 17.66 14.45 22.18
CA ARG A 33 17.05 15.78 22.05
C ARG A 33 15.74 15.92 22.82
N TYR A 34 14.91 14.88 22.84
CA TYR A 34 13.60 14.87 23.50
C TYR A 34 13.59 14.13 24.85
N GLY A 35 14.74 13.73 25.39
CA GLY A 35 14.85 13.12 26.73
C GLY A 35 14.11 11.79 26.88
N ILE A 36 14.05 10.98 25.82
CA ILE A 36 13.29 9.73 25.83
C ILE A 36 14.08 8.67 26.63
N LYS A 37 13.53 8.28 27.78
CA LYS A 37 14.18 7.35 28.73
C LYS A 37 14.49 5.97 28.13
N SER A 38 13.61 5.44 27.26
CA SER A 38 13.79 4.12 26.64
C SER A 38 14.58 4.19 25.34
N LYS A 39 15.62 3.36 25.20
CA LYS A 39 16.40 3.19 23.96
C LYS A 39 15.53 2.72 22.78
N SER A 40 14.46 1.98 23.06
CA SER A 40 13.53 1.45 22.06
C SER A 40 12.24 2.28 21.92
N GLY A 41 12.11 3.41 22.63
CA GLY A 41 10.88 4.22 22.63
C GLY A 41 10.53 4.78 21.24
N VAL A 42 11.50 5.41 20.57
CA VAL A 42 11.33 5.95 19.21
C VAL A 42 11.09 4.84 18.19
N LEU A 43 11.81 3.72 18.33
CA LEU A 43 11.64 2.54 17.48
C LEU A 43 10.24 1.94 17.61
N TYR A 44 9.69 1.90 18.84
CA TYR A 44 8.34 1.42 19.10
C TYR A 44 7.29 2.32 18.46
N TRP A 45 7.42 3.65 18.60
CA TRP A 45 6.52 4.59 17.94
C TRP A 45 6.56 4.47 16.42
N LEU A 46 7.75 4.29 15.85
CA LEU A 46 7.93 4.13 14.41
C LEU A 46 7.24 2.87 13.89
N ARG A 47 7.44 1.72 14.55
CA ARG A 47 6.79 0.45 14.18
C ARG A 47 5.27 0.52 14.29
N ASN A 48 4.76 1.16 15.34
CA ASN A 48 3.32 1.35 15.50
C ASN A 48 2.77 2.26 14.39
N TYR A 49 3.48 3.34 14.07
CA TYR A 49 3.11 4.26 13.02
C TYR A 49 3.08 3.60 11.63
N GLU A 50 4.07 2.76 11.31
CA GLU A 50 4.10 1.98 10.05
C GLU A 50 2.95 0.98 9.96
N LYS A 51 2.61 0.29 11.06
CA LYS A 51 1.61 -0.79 11.04
C LYS A 51 0.15 -0.29 11.12
N TYR A 52 -0.10 0.77 11.87
CA TYR A 52 -1.45 1.19 12.25
C TYR A 52 -1.73 2.67 11.96
N GLY A 53 -0.80 3.36 11.28
CA GLY A 53 -0.91 4.77 10.96
C GLY A 53 -0.93 5.67 12.19
N THR A 54 -1.41 6.90 12.01
CA THR A 54 -1.25 7.96 12.99
C THR A 54 -2.04 7.78 14.29
N CYS A 55 -3.11 6.97 14.27
CA CYS A 55 -3.95 6.65 15.43
C CYS A 55 -3.24 5.77 16.47
N SER A 56 -2.12 5.16 16.11
CA SER A 56 -1.41 4.16 16.92
C SER A 56 -0.48 4.73 18.00
N LEU A 57 -0.22 6.04 17.96
CA LEU A 57 0.72 6.71 18.87
C LEU A 57 0.19 6.83 20.31
N ASN A 58 -1.11 6.63 20.51
CA ASN A 58 -1.76 6.54 21.82
C ASN A 58 -1.87 5.11 22.36
N LEU A 59 -1.45 4.09 21.59
CA LEU A 59 -1.63 2.70 22.01
C LEU A 59 -0.70 2.41 23.20
N ARG A 60 -1.29 2.47 24.40
CA ARG A 60 -0.58 2.29 25.67
C ARG A 60 -0.50 0.81 25.99
N ASN A 61 0.73 0.27 25.97
CA ASN A 61 1.08 -1.05 26.52
C ASN A 61 0.11 -2.18 26.14
N GLN A 62 -0.27 -2.30 24.87
CA GLN A 62 -0.78 -3.58 24.40
C GLN A 62 0.42 -4.55 24.31
N PRO A 63 0.39 -5.71 24.99
CA PRO A 63 1.43 -6.72 24.81
C PRO A 63 1.49 -7.07 23.32
N MET A 64 2.65 -6.82 22.71
CA MET A 64 2.91 -7.25 21.34
C MET A 64 2.77 -8.77 21.30
N PRO A 65 1.99 -9.35 20.37
CA PRO A 65 2.12 -10.77 20.10
C PRO A 65 3.56 -11.02 19.65
N LEU A 66 4.23 -12.01 20.27
CA LEU A 66 5.62 -12.38 19.94
C LEU A 66 5.76 -12.85 18.48
N ASN A 67 4.64 -13.17 17.84
CA ASN A 67 4.56 -13.40 16.41
C ASN A 67 3.98 -12.14 15.77
N PRO A 68 4.73 -11.42 14.91
CA PRO A 68 4.08 -10.56 13.94
C PRO A 68 3.29 -11.50 13.02
N GLU A 69 2.01 -11.71 13.31
CA GLU A 69 1.10 -12.05 12.24
C GLU A 69 1.31 -10.95 11.20
N GLU A 70 1.81 -11.39 10.03
CA GLU A 70 1.81 -10.58 8.82
C GLU A 70 0.46 -9.88 8.75
N PRO A 71 0.39 -8.60 8.31
CA PRO A 71 -0.91 -7.98 8.10
C PRO A 71 -1.69 -8.90 7.18
N THR A 72 -2.65 -9.63 7.75
CA THR A 72 -3.48 -10.54 6.98
C THR A 72 -4.09 -9.66 5.90
N PRO A 73 -3.90 -10.00 4.61
CA PRO A 73 -4.59 -9.30 3.55
C PRO A 73 -6.06 -9.32 3.96
N HIS A 74 -6.67 -8.14 4.13
CA HIS A 74 -8.07 -8.04 4.46
C HIS A 74 -8.81 -8.84 3.40
N GLU A 75 -9.29 -10.04 3.76
CA GLU A 75 -9.97 -10.90 2.81
C GLU A 75 -11.18 -10.13 2.32
N PRO A 76 -11.25 -9.79 1.02
CA PRO A 76 -12.34 -9.00 0.51
C PRO A 76 -13.64 -9.75 0.78
N SER A 77 -14.65 -9.02 1.24
CA SER A 77 -15.93 -9.64 1.57
C SER A 77 -16.51 -10.32 0.33
N ALA A 78 -17.34 -11.35 0.52
CA ALA A 78 -17.99 -12.03 -0.61
C ALA A 78 -18.82 -11.07 -1.50
N GLN A 79 -19.26 -9.93 -0.96
CA GLN A 79 -19.95 -8.88 -1.70
C GLN A 79 -18.98 -8.06 -2.56
N GLU A 80 -17.83 -7.66 -2.01
CA GLU A 80 -16.78 -6.95 -2.75
C GLU A 80 -16.23 -7.79 -3.91
N LEU A 81 -16.03 -9.09 -3.68
CA LEU A 81 -15.60 -10.02 -4.72
C LEU A 81 -16.62 -10.10 -5.86
N LYS A 82 -17.92 -10.18 -5.56
CA LYS A 82 -18.97 -10.19 -6.59
C LYS A 82 -19.02 -8.91 -7.41
N LEU A 83 -18.88 -7.75 -6.75
CA LEU A 83 -18.80 -6.46 -7.45
C LEU A 83 -17.56 -6.41 -8.35
N ARG A 84 -16.42 -6.90 -7.87
CA ARG A 84 -15.19 -6.96 -8.65
C ARG A 84 -15.31 -7.87 -9.86
N ILE A 85 -15.91 -9.05 -9.72
CA ILE A 85 -16.16 -9.98 -10.83
C ILE A 85 -17.04 -9.32 -11.88
N LYS A 86 -18.15 -8.70 -11.49
CA LYS A 86 -19.07 -8.03 -12.42
C LYS A 86 -18.38 -6.90 -13.21
N GLU A 87 -17.53 -6.12 -12.54
CA GLU A 87 -16.76 -5.07 -13.19
C GLU A 87 -15.74 -5.64 -14.18
N LEU A 88 -15.04 -6.70 -13.81
CA LEU A 88 -14.07 -7.38 -14.68
C LEU A 88 -14.74 -8.02 -15.90
N GLU A 89 -15.89 -8.65 -15.72
CA GLU A 89 -16.68 -9.23 -16.83
C GLU A 89 -17.09 -8.15 -17.84
N ARG A 90 -17.51 -6.98 -17.35
CA ARG A 90 -17.83 -5.83 -18.22
C ARG A 90 -16.60 -5.36 -19.00
N GLN A 91 -15.48 -5.14 -18.32
CA GLN A 91 -14.23 -4.70 -18.98
C GLN A 91 -13.76 -5.71 -20.04
N LEU A 92 -13.91 -7.01 -19.76
CA LEU A 92 -13.57 -8.07 -20.68
C LEU A 92 -14.48 -8.06 -21.91
N SER A 93 -15.79 -7.89 -21.73
CA SER A 93 -16.75 -7.74 -22.84
C SER A 93 -16.41 -6.53 -23.72
N ASP A 94 -16.11 -5.38 -23.11
CA ASP A 94 -15.77 -4.15 -23.83
C ASP A 94 -14.48 -4.30 -24.65
N GLU A 95 -13.45 -4.93 -24.07
CA GLU A 95 -12.18 -5.16 -24.77
C GLU A 95 -12.30 -6.20 -25.90
N GLN A 96 -13.11 -7.25 -25.70
CA GLN A 96 -13.42 -8.21 -26.77
C GLN A 96 -14.14 -7.55 -27.95
N LEU A 97 -15.13 -6.71 -27.68
CA LEU A 97 -15.84 -5.96 -28.71
C LEU A 97 -14.88 -5.04 -29.47
N ARG A 98 -14.02 -4.33 -28.75
CA ARG A 98 -12.99 -3.45 -29.32
C ARG A 98 -12.01 -4.21 -30.20
N SER A 99 -11.49 -5.35 -29.73
CA SER A 99 -10.58 -6.21 -30.47
C SER A 99 -11.20 -6.76 -31.76
N ASN A 100 -12.47 -7.19 -31.68
CA ASN A 100 -13.22 -7.65 -32.84
C ASN A 100 -13.44 -6.52 -33.86
N ALA A 101 -13.80 -5.32 -33.40
CA ALA A 101 -13.97 -4.17 -34.26
C ALA A 101 -12.66 -3.78 -34.98
N TYR A 102 -11.53 -3.81 -34.27
CA TYR A 102 -10.22 -3.57 -34.88
C TYR A 102 -9.82 -4.64 -35.88
N SER A 103 -10.09 -5.91 -35.58
CA SER A 103 -9.84 -7.01 -36.52
C SER A 103 -10.65 -6.82 -37.81
N LEU A 104 -11.95 -6.51 -37.67
CA LEU A 104 -12.82 -6.25 -38.81
C LEU A 104 -12.41 -5.01 -39.62
N MET A 105 -11.96 -3.95 -38.94
CA MET A 105 -11.42 -2.77 -39.61
C MET A 105 -10.17 -3.10 -40.44
N ILE A 106 -9.28 -3.94 -39.91
CA ILE A 106 -8.10 -4.44 -40.65
C ILE A 106 -8.56 -5.25 -41.86
N ASP A 107 -9.52 -6.16 -41.70
CA ASP A 107 -10.04 -6.97 -42.81
C ASP A 107 -10.69 -6.14 -43.92
N ILE A 108 -11.35 -5.02 -43.57
CA ILE A 108 -11.85 -4.05 -44.56
C ILE A 108 -10.67 -3.36 -45.25
N ALA A 109 -9.70 -2.87 -44.49
CA ALA A 109 -8.54 -2.16 -45.05
C ALA A 109 -7.71 -3.03 -45.99
N GLU A 110 -7.48 -4.30 -45.65
CA GLU A 110 -6.76 -5.24 -46.54
C GLU A 110 -7.53 -5.48 -47.85
N ARG A 111 -8.86 -5.57 -47.79
CA ARG A 111 -9.70 -5.76 -48.98
C ARG A 111 -9.70 -4.53 -49.90
N GLU A 112 -9.87 -3.33 -49.34
CA GLU A 112 -9.96 -2.09 -50.11
C GLU A 112 -8.60 -1.64 -50.66
N LEU A 113 -7.55 -1.73 -49.83
CA LEU A 113 -6.22 -1.25 -50.19
C LEU A 113 -5.35 -2.31 -50.88
N LYS A 114 -5.77 -3.59 -50.85
CA LYS A 114 -5.02 -4.74 -51.40
C LYS A 114 -3.58 -4.85 -50.86
N LEU A 115 -3.35 -4.36 -49.64
CA LEU A 115 -2.07 -4.45 -48.94
C LEU A 115 -2.20 -5.47 -47.79
N PRO A 116 -1.21 -6.36 -47.59
CA PRO A 116 -1.19 -7.24 -46.43
C PRO A 116 -0.76 -6.44 -45.21
N ILE A 117 -1.69 -6.14 -44.30
CA ILE A 117 -1.45 -5.37 -43.08
C ILE A 117 -1.09 -6.34 -41.94
N ARG A 118 -1.78 -7.47 -41.86
CA ARG A 118 -1.56 -8.49 -40.84
C ARG A 118 -0.30 -9.30 -41.16
N LYS A 119 0.61 -9.39 -40.19
CA LYS A 119 1.77 -10.27 -40.28
C LYS A 119 1.31 -11.72 -40.30
N LYS A 120 1.55 -12.43 -41.40
CA LYS A 120 1.37 -13.89 -41.48
C LYS A 120 2.48 -14.54 -40.67
N SER A 121 2.13 -15.47 -39.78
CA SER A 121 3.11 -16.29 -39.06
C SER A 121 3.65 -17.38 -39.99
N ASP A 122 4.37 -16.98 -41.04
CA ASP A 122 5.22 -17.91 -41.77
C ASP A 122 6.52 -18.04 -40.99
N SER A 123 6.64 -19.13 -40.26
CA SER A 123 7.88 -19.56 -39.61
C SER A 123 7.91 -21.08 -39.72
N LYS A 124 8.80 -21.57 -40.58
CA LYS A 124 9.18 -22.97 -40.72
C LYS A 124 10.17 -23.34 -39.63
#